data_AF-A0AAN7XB61-F1
#
_entry.id   AF-A0AAN7XB61-F1
#
_cell.length_a   1.000
_cell.length_b   1.000
_cell.length_c   1.000
_cell.angle_alpha   90.00
_cell.angle_beta   90.00
_cell.angle_gamma   90.00
#
_symmetry.space_group_name_H-M   'P 1'
#
loop_
_entity.id
_entity.type
_entity.pdbx_description
1 polymer ?
#
loop_
_entity_poly.entity_id
_entity_poly.type
_entity_poly.pdbx_seq_one_letter_code
_entity_poly.pdbx_strand_id
1 'polypeptide(L)'
;MSGGEVFNKVILTDFLEVNRQEQRRWLRNDEGCALDWTPFLQHVCNLEGRQPSAWTEKAARLRSVVSDVLFVDVPRPHPLDPGALPPAGVDCLVSCFCLEASSPDLAAFTRAWDTSRGSCELVATFFSSEPWMRITIYAGLG
;
A
#
# COMPACT_ATOMS: atom_id res chain seq x y z
N MET A 1 16.13 1.79 3.69
CA MET A 1 15.46 0.47 3.66
C MET A 1 13.98 0.68 3.39
N SER A 2 13.41 -0.10 2.48
CA SER A 2 12.00 -0.05 2.06
C SER A 2 11.09 -0.79 3.04
N GLY A 3 9.80 -0.43 3.08
CA GLY A 3 8.83 -1.01 4.03
C GLY A 3 8.75 -2.54 4.01
N GLY A 4 8.83 -3.19 2.84
CA GLY A 4 8.79 -4.66 2.74
C GLY A 4 10.00 -5.38 3.37
N GLU A 5 11.08 -4.66 3.68
CA GLU A 5 12.25 -5.19 4.40
C GLU A 5 12.10 -4.99 5.92
N VAL A 6 11.25 -4.06 6.35
CA VAL A 6 11.06 -3.68 7.76
C VAL A 6 9.87 -4.42 8.37
N PHE A 7 8.76 -4.50 7.64
CA PHE A 7 7.52 -5.11 8.14
C PHE A 7 7.42 -6.57 7.72
N ASN A 8 6.96 -7.40 8.65
CA ASN A 8 6.74 -8.83 8.40
C ASN A 8 5.34 -9.13 7.86
N LYS A 9 4.40 -8.19 8.01
CA LYS A 9 3.05 -8.28 7.46
C LYS A 9 2.64 -6.96 6.79
N VAL A 10 2.15 -7.05 5.56
CA VAL A 10 1.65 -5.91 4.80
C VAL A 10 0.26 -6.22 4.29
N ILE A 11 -0.66 -5.28 4.45
CA ILE A 11 -2.03 -5.35 3.93
C ILE A 11 -2.17 -4.26 2.89
N LEU A 12 -2.46 -4.65 1.65
CA LEU A 12 -2.75 -3.70 0.59
C LEU A 12 -4.25 -3.43 0.55
N THR A 13 -4.62 -2.19 0.26
CA THR A 13 -6.03 -1.80 0.17
C THR A 13 -6.28 -0.87 -0.99
N ASP A 14 -7.45 -1.00 -1.60
CA ASP A 14 -7.95 -0.08 -2.63
C ASP A 14 -9.48 -0.12 -2.65
N PHE A 15 -10.12 0.98 -3.04
CA PHE A 15 -11.57 1.06 -3.23
C PHE A 15 -12.04 0.32 -4.49
N LEU A 16 -11.28 0.42 -5.59
CA LEU A 16 -11.61 -0.17 -6.89
C LEU A 16 -11.18 -1.63 -6.96
N GLU A 17 -12.12 -2.53 -7.29
CA GLU A 17 -11.82 -3.96 -7.45
C GLU A 17 -10.79 -4.21 -8.56
N VAL A 18 -10.79 -3.42 -9.63
CA VAL A 18 -9.82 -3.55 -10.73
C VAL A 18 -8.37 -3.34 -10.25
N ASN A 19 -8.14 -2.38 -9.35
CA ASN A 19 -6.81 -2.14 -8.77
C ASN A 19 -6.39 -3.31 -7.87
N ARG A 20 -7.31 -3.82 -7.05
CA ARG A 20 -7.06 -5.00 -6.22
C ARG A 20 -6.75 -6.24 -7.06
N GLN A 21 -7.40 -6.41 -8.22
CA GLN A 21 -7.11 -7.50 -9.14
C GLN A 21 -5.70 -7.38 -9.72
N GLU A 22 -5.26 -6.19 -10.13
CA GLU A 22 -3.88 -5.96 -10.61
C GLU A 22 -2.85 -6.24 -9.51
N GLN A 23 -3.08 -5.76 -8.28
CA GLN A 23 -2.22 -6.08 -7.14
C GLN A 23 -2.12 -7.59 -6.93
N ARG A 24 -3.25 -8.30 -6.93
CA ARG A 24 -3.29 -9.76 -6.77
C ARG A 24 -2.61 -10.52 -7.93
N ARG A 25 -2.71 -10.04 -9.18
CA ARG A 25 -1.98 -10.60 -10.33
C ARG A 25 -0.48 -10.46 -10.15
N TRP A 26 -0.03 -9.25 -9.79
CA TRP A 26 1.39 -9.00 -9.52
C TRP A 26 1.94 -9.85 -8.38
N LEU A 27 1.17 -10.02 -7.30
CA LEU A 27 1.55 -10.85 -6.15
C LEU A 27 1.73 -12.33 -6.51
N ARG A 28 0.89 -12.86 -7.40
CA ARG A 28 0.99 -14.23 -7.91
C ARG A 28 2.09 -14.43 -8.95
N ASN A 29 2.78 -13.36 -9.35
CA ASN A 29 3.74 -13.38 -10.46
C ASN A 29 3.09 -13.92 -11.76
N ASP A 30 1.86 -13.50 -12.00
CA ASP A 30 1.05 -13.90 -13.16
C ASP A 30 1.54 -13.19 -14.44
N GLU A 31 1.65 -13.91 -15.55
CA GLU A 31 2.09 -13.37 -16.85
C GLU A 31 1.09 -12.33 -17.41
N GLY A 32 -0.14 -12.27 -16.86
CA GLY A 32 -1.17 -11.30 -17.20
C GLY A 32 -1.16 -9.98 -16.40
N CYS A 33 -0.12 -9.69 -15.62
CA CYS A 33 0.02 -8.41 -14.90
C CYS A 33 0.19 -7.26 -15.89
N ALA A 34 -0.68 -6.24 -15.83
CA ALA A 34 -0.65 -5.16 -16.82
C ALA A 34 0.54 -4.20 -16.63
N LEU A 35 1.05 -4.07 -15.41
CA LEU A 35 2.15 -3.14 -15.08
C LEU A 35 3.46 -3.89 -14.78
N ASP A 36 4.53 -3.49 -15.47
CA ASP A 36 5.89 -3.90 -15.15
C ASP A 36 6.47 -3.01 -14.02
N TRP A 37 6.60 -3.59 -12.84
CA TRP A 37 7.17 -2.92 -11.65
C TRP A 37 8.70 -2.95 -11.60
N THR A 38 9.35 -3.63 -12.55
CA THR A 38 10.81 -3.82 -12.55
C THR A 38 11.60 -2.51 -12.45
N PRO A 39 11.27 -1.43 -13.22
CA PRO A 39 12.03 -0.18 -13.15
C PRO A 39 11.96 0.48 -11.77
N PHE A 40 10.79 0.44 -11.12
CA PHE A 40 10.59 0.99 -9.78
C PHE A 40 11.39 0.20 -8.74
N LEU A 41 11.35 -1.13 -8.81
CA LEU A 41 12.09 -1.99 -7.88
C LEU A 41 13.60 -1.86 -8.04
N GLN A 42 14.09 -1.75 -9.28
CA GLN A 42 15.51 -1.46 -9.56
C GLN A 42 15.92 -0.09 -9.01
N HIS A 43 15.06 0.92 -9.16
CA HIS A 43 15.31 2.24 -8.61
C HIS A 43 15.39 2.22 -7.07
N VAL A 44 14.46 1.54 -6.40
CA VAL A 44 14.50 1.37 -4.93
C VAL A 44 15.77 0.63 -4.49
N CYS A 45 16.16 -0.45 -5.18
CA CYS A 45 17.43 -1.13 -4.90
C CYS A 45 18.63 -0.17 -4.98
N ASN A 46 18.68 0.67 -6.02
CA ASN A 46 19.75 1.65 -6.17
C ASN A 46 19.77 2.69 -5.03
N LEU A 47 18.60 3.21 -4.64
CA LEU A 47 18.47 4.13 -3.50
C LEU A 47 18.90 3.50 -2.16
N GLU A 48 18.76 2.19 -2.03
CA GLU A 48 19.23 1.42 -0.88
C GLU A 48 20.71 1.02 -0.95
N GLY A 49 21.44 1.43 -1.98
CA GLY A 49 22.84 1.04 -2.19
C GLY A 49 23.04 -0.41 -2.64
N ARG A 50 21.98 -1.06 -3.14
CA ARG A 50 22.03 -2.42 -3.71
C ARG A 50 22.20 -2.34 -5.23
N GLN A 51 22.73 -3.42 -5.82
CA GLN A 51 22.79 -3.57 -7.27
C GLN A 51 21.38 -3.63 -7.87
N PRO A 52 21.13 -3.06 -9.07
CA PRO A 52 19.82 -3.14 -9.71
C PRO A 52 19.30 -4.56 -9.89
N SER A 53 20.18 -5.54 -10.12
CA SER A 53 19.84 -6.97 -10.24
C SER A 53 19.17 -7.57 -9.00
N ALA A 54 19.33 -6.95 -7.82
CA ALA A 54 18.68 -7.39 -6.59
C ALA A 54 17.15 -7.14 -6.56
N TRP A 55 16.59 -6.54 -7.62
CA TRP A 55 15.15 -6.26 -7.73
C TRP A 55 14.29 -7.53 -7.61
N THR A 56 14.77 -8.69 -8.08
CA THR A 56 14.04 -9.96 -8.01
C THR A 56 13.88 -10.45 -6.57
N GLU A 57 14.94 -10.36 -5.77
CA GLU A 57 14.91 -10.67 -4.33
C GLU A 57 13.96 -9.71 -3.60
N LYS A 58 14.03 -8.41 -3.92
CA LYS A 58 13.14 -7.40 -3.34
C LYS A 58 11.67 -7.66 -3.70
N ALA A 59 11.39 -8.00 -4.95
CA ALA A 59 10.04 -8.38 -5.39
C ALA A 59 9.53 -9.61 -4.62
N ALA A 60 10.36 -10.65 -4.52
CA ALA A 60 10.03 -11.87 -3.80
C ALA A 60 9.76 -11.59 -2.31
N ARG A 61 10.61 -10.77 -1.67
CA ARG A 61 10.40 -10.33 -0.28
C ARG A 61 9.09 -9.58 -0.12
N LEU A 62 8.82 -8.58 -0.95
CA LEU A 62 7.58 -7.80 -0.88
C LEU A 62 6.35 -8.70 -1.06
N ARG A 63 6.37 -9.60 -2.05
CA ARG A 63 5.28 -10.58 -2.25
C ARG A 63 5.09 -11.51 -1.05
N SER A 64 6.17 -11.88 -0.37
CA SER A 64 6.10 -12.79 0.78
C SER A 64 5.51 -12.15 2.04
N VAL A 65 5.63 -10.84 2.21
CA VAL A 65 5.12 -10.13 3.41
C VAL A 65 3.71 -9.58 3.21
N VAL A 66 3.25 -9.44 1.97
CA VAL A 66 1.87 -9.05 1.70
C VAL A 66 0.95 -10.22 2.02
N SER A 67 0.17 -10.10 3.09
CA SER A 67 -0.75 -11.16 3.52
C SER A 67 -2.10 -11.07 2.83
N ASP A 68 -2.58 -9.86 2.57
CA ASP A 68 -3.95 -9.61 2.13
C ASP A 68 -4.07 -8.40 1.20
N VAL A 69 -5.10 -8.44 0.35
CA VAL A 69 -5.53 -7.33 -0.51
C VAL A 69 -7.02 -7.09 -0.28
N LEU A 70 -7.36 -6.01 0.41
CA LEU A 70 -8.70 -5.75 0.96
C LEU A 70 -9.38 -4.54 0.30
N PHE A 71 -10.71 -4.53 0.33
CA PHE A 71 -11.50 -3.35 -0.01
C PHE A 71 -11.36 -2.30 1.10
N VAL A 72 -11.28 -1.01 0.72
CA VAL A 72 -11.35 0.12 1.65
C VAL A 72 -12.26 1.22 1.13
N ASP A 73 -13.07 1.82 1.99
CA ASP A 73 -13.93 2.98 1.70
C ASP A 73 -13.64 4.11 2.71
N VAL A 74 -12.59 4.88 2.41
CA VAL A 74 -12.02 5.90 3.30
C VAL A 74 -13.04 6.93 3.83
N PRO A 75 -14.00 7.44 3.04
CA PRO A 75 -15.04 8.34 3.55
C PRO A 75 -15.94 7.76 4.64
N ARG A 76 -16.00 6.44 4.82
CA ARG A 76 -16.85 5.81 5.84
C ARG A 76 -16.21 5.86 7.23
N PRO A 77 -17.03 5.92 8.31
CA PRO A 77 -16.53 5.82 9.68
C PRO A 77 -15.76 4.53 9.98
N HIS A 78 -16.02 3.47 9.20
CA HIS A 78 -15.29 2.20 9.25
C HIS A 78 -14.80 1.90 7.84
N PRO A 79 -13.56 2.33 7.48
CA PRO A 79 -13.04 2.19 6.12
C PRO A 79 -12.84 0.74 5.70
N LEU A 80 -12.57 -0.16 6.66
CA LEU A 80 -12.36 -1.58 6.46
C LEU A 80 -13.45 -2.37 7.19
N ASP A 81 -13.69 -3.61 6.75
CA ASP A 81 -14.62 -4.51 7.42
C ASP A 81 -14.17 -4.80 8.87
N PRO A 82 -15.12 -4.98 9.82
CA PRO A 82 -14.77 -5.38 11.17
C PRO A 82 -13.95 -6.67 11.20
N GLY A 83 -12.79 -6.63 11.85
CA GLY A 83 -11.86 -7.78 11.91
C GLY A 83 -10.91 -7.91 10.72
N ALA A 84 -10.95 -7.00 9.74
CA ALA A 84 -9.98 -6.95 8.64
C ALA A 84 -8.54 -6.69 9.10
N LEU A 85 -8.38 -5.93 10.19
CA LEU A 85 -7.10 -5.64 10.81
C LEU A 85 -6.87 -6.53 12.04
N PRO A 86 -5.60 -6.80 12.41
CA PRO A 86 -5.29 -7.46 13.67
C PRO A 86 -5.92 -6.72 14.86
N PRO A 87 -6.34 -7.41 15.94
CA PRO A 87 -6.88 -6.76 17.14
C PRO A 87 -5.93 -5.75 17.79
N ALA A 88 -4.61 -5.94 17.60
CA ALA A 88 -3.57 -5.02 18.05
C ALA A 88 -3.43 -3.75 17.19
N GLY A 89 -4.18 -3.64 16.07
CA GLY A 89 -4.05 -2.56 15.10
C GLY A 89 -2.92 -2.81 14.09
N VAL A 90 -2.38 -1.72 13.55
CA VAL A 90 -1.21 -1.69 12.66
C VAL A 90 -0.19 -0.71 13.22
N ASP A 91 1.09 -0.92 12.97
CA ASP A 91 2.14 -0.02 13.48
C ASP A 91 2.38 1.16 12.56
N CYS A 92 2.06 1.00 11.27
CA CYS A 92 2.34 1.99 10.25
C CYS A 92 1.21 2.05 9.21
N LEU A 93 0.83 3.28 8.84
CA LEU A 93 -0.08 3.53 7.73
C LEU A 93 0.69 4.27 6.63
N VAL A 94 0.58 3.80 5.39
CA VAL A 94 1.11 4.49 4.21
C VAL A 94 -0.05 4.78 3.27
N SER A 95 -0.23 6.03 2.87
CA SER A 95 -1.32 6.43 1.98
C SER A 95 -0.80 7.36 0.91
N CYS A 96 -0.83 6.90 -0.34
CA CYS A 96 -0.34 7.64 -1.50
C CYS A 96 -1.50 7.93 -2.46
N PHE A 97 -1.78 9.21 -2.71
CA PHE A 97 -2.87 9.66 -3.59
C PHE A 97 -4.26 9.14 -3.28
N CYS A 98 -4.55 8.94 -2.01
CA CYS A 98 -5.84 8.40 -1.58
C CYS A 98 -6.72 9.49 -0.98
N LEU A 99 -6.28 10.11 0.12
CA LEU A 99 -7.11 10.98 0.95
C LEU A 99 -7.55 12.24 0.19
N GLU A 100 -6.63 12.93 -0.47
CA GLU A 100 -6.90 14.13 -1.26
C GLU A 100 -7.71 13.81 -2.53
N ALA A 101 -7.51 12.64 -3.12
CA ALA A 101 -8.20 12.22 -4.34
C ALA A 101 -9.61 11.67 -4.09
N SER A 102 -9.95 11.36 -2.84
CA SER A 102 -11.25 10.83 -2.41
C SER A 102 -12.06 11.82 -1.57
N SER A 103 -11.49 12.99 -1.25
CA SER A 103 -12.13 14.01 -0.43
C SER A 103 -12.54 15.22 -1.26
N PRO A 104 -13.83 15.58 -1.31
CA PRO A 104 -14.30 16.73 -2.09
C PRO A 104 -13.88 18.09 -1.52
N ASP A 105 -13.52 18.13 -0.23
CA ASP A 105 -13.11 19.35 0.48
C ASP A 105 -12.17 19.02 1.65
N LEU A 106 -11.60 20.05 2.27
CA LEU A 106 -10.70 19.92 3.41
C LEU A 106 -11.37 19.24 4.61
N ALA A 107 -12.66 19.48 4.85
CA ALA A 107 -13.35 18.89 5.98
C ALA A 107 -13.53 17.37 5.80
N ALA A 108 -13.82 16.92 4.59
CA ALA A 108 -13.85 15.51 4.23
C ALA A 108 -12.46 14.87 4.34
N PHE A 109 -11.43 15.57 3.88
CA PHE A 109 -10.04 15.12 4.03
C PHE A 109 -9.67 14.92 5.49
N THR A 110 -9.97 15.89 6.36
CA THR A 110 -9.66 15.80 7.80
C THR A 110 -10.41 14.64 8.45
N ARG A 111 -11.69 14.41 8.11
CA ARG A 111 -12.45 13.26 8.62
C ARG A 111 -11.85 11.93 8.15
N ALA A 112 -11.53 11.83 6.87
CA ALA A 112 -10.90 10.65 6.28
C ALA A 112 -9.55 10.34 6.94
N TRP A 113 -8.74 11.37 7.17
CA TRP A 113 -7.47 11.30 7.89
C TRP A 113 -7.64 10.77 9.32
N ASP A 114 -8.52 11.41 10.11
CA ASP A 114 -8.72 11.04 11.51
C ASP A 114 -9.27 9.61 11.65
N THR A 115 -10.16 9.20 10.74
CA THR A 115 -10.71 7.84 10.72
C THR A 115 -9.66 6.81 10.33
N SER A 116 -8.83 7.11 9.33
CA SER A 116 -7.84 6.15 8.81
C SER A 116 -6.65 5.97 9.75
N ARG A 117 -6.17 7.04 10.41
CA ARG A 117 -4.97 6.95 11.25
C ARG A 117 -5.20 6.14 12.51
N GLY A 118 -6.40 6.17 13.10
CA GLY A 118 -6.62 5.58 14.43
C GLY A 118 -5.55 6.06 15.44
N SER A 119 -4.71 5.13 15.91
CA SER A 119 -3.55 5.40 16.80
C SER A 119 -2.18 5.33 16.09
N CYS A 120 -2.14 5.13 14.78
CA CYS A 120 -0.93 4.91 14.00
C CYS A 120 -0.30 6.23 13.54
N GLU A 121 1.03 6.26 13.44
CA GLU A 121 1.73 7.33 12.71
C GLU A 121 1.66 7.02 11.20
N LEU A 122 1.21 7.99 10.40
CA LEU A 122 1.27 7.89 8.94
C LEU A 122 2.72 8.06 8.49
N VAL A 123 3.23 7.08 7.76
CA VAL A 123 4.51 7.16 7.07
C VAL A 123 4.24 7.28 5.58
N ALA A 124 4.31 8.52 5.10
CA ALA A 124 4.44 8.94 3.71
C ALA A 124 3.20 8.91 2.79
N THR A 125 3.04 10.05 2.12
CA THR A 125 2.35 10.24 0.85
C THR A 125 3.44 10.32 -0.22
N PHE A 126 3.58 9.30 -1.06
CA PHE A 126 4.52 9.33 -2.18
C PHE A 126 3.87 9.95 -3.41
N PHE A 127 4.64 10.79 -4.11
CA PHE A 127 4.30 11.30 -5.43
C PHE A 127 4.74 10.29 -6.52
N SER A 128 3.79 9.72 -7.25
CA SER A 128 3.89 8.99 -8.51
C SER A 128 3.31 9.88 -9.61
N SER A 129 3.99 9.93 -10.76
CA SER A 129 3.61 10.71 -11.93
C SER A 129 2.47 10.08 -12.74
N GLU A 130 1.96 8.91 -12.35
CA GLU A 130 0.95 8.18 -13.12
C GLU A 130 -0.44 8.26 -12.46
N PRO A 131 -1.43 8.88 -13.11
CA PRO A 131 -2.72 9.27 -12.50
C PRO A 131 -3.68 8.12 -12.16
N TRP A 132 -3.32 6.87 -12.45
CA TRP A 132 -4.22 5.71 -12.33
C TRP A 132 -3.94 4.82 -11.14
N MET A 133 -2.78 4.97 -10.48
CA MET A 133 -2.38 4.08 -9.38
C MET A 133 -2.52 4.78 -8.03
N ARG A 134 -3.70 4.62 -7.44
CA ARG A 134 -3.96 4.98 -6.04
C ARG A 134 -3.59 3.74 -5.22
N ILE A 135 -2.76 3.88 -4.19
CA ILE A 135 -2.43 2.74 -3.32
C ILE A 135 -2.45 3.23 -1.88
N THR A 136 -3.30 2.60 -1.08
CA THR A 136 -3.26 2.72 0.38
C THR A 136 -2.69 1.43 0.95
N ILE A 137 -1.51 1.51 1.54
CA ILE A 137 -0.80 0.37 2.14
C ILE A 137 -0.91 0.50 3.65
N TYR A 138 -1.51 -0.50 4.30
CA TYR A 138 -1.44 -0.67 5.74
C TYR A 138 -0.25 -1.60 6.03
N ALA A 139 0.74 -1.13 6.79
CA ALA A 139 1.92 -1.92 7.15
C ALA A 139 1.80 -2.36 8.63
N GLY A 140 1.73 -3.66 8.87
CA GLY A 140 1.47 -4.24 10.19
C GLY A 140 2.63 -5.08 10.74
N LEU A 141 2.87 -4.92 12.04
CA LEU A 141 3.65 -5.70 13.02
C LEU A 141 5.03 -6.19 12.59
N GLY A 142 6.04 -5.58 13.24
CA GLY A 142 7.39 -6.12 13.39
C GLY A 142 7.38 -7.33 14.30
#